data_AF-K2CKG2-F1
#
_entry.id   AF-K2CKG2-F1
#
_cell.length_a   1.000
_cell.length_b   1.000
_cell.length_c   1.000
_cell.angle_alpha   90.00
_cell.angle_beta   90.00
_cell.angle_gamma   90.00
#
_symmetry.space_group_name_H-M   'P 1'
#
loop_
_entity.id
_entity.type
_entity.pdbx_description
1 polymer ?
#
loop_
_entity_poly.entity_id
_entity_poly.type
_entity_poly.pdbx_seq_one_letter_code
_entity_poly.pdbx_strand_id
1 'polypeptide(L)'
;YLFTSGDLVRRALEARTYFLAGLILSFAFLTKVVAAFDFLAFSTFLIFTQDKNSKEIIHKKLFPFILGFILPVLITTSYFLLNGNFKEFLNAFILRNISYVGYENEFFVPQGLLFLKIFLLGIFLSFLYLQRKNISKNVLLVFIWFGLSLFSVYFSQRPYTHYLIVLLPSFCLMIAVIIAEKKERVIALITLVLALIIIRQTFILKFEKVIPYYSNLVAFCMDKKDVNSYQSFFDKRTPRDYLLANYIRITTSKDDGVLIWGNNAQVYKLSERTPIFRYTVAYHTLTFPNGIQEMESAIEKEKPKYIILMPDMPIFPLSLSNYSEKARIENAIIYEKIL
;
A
#
# COMPACT_ATOMS: atom_id res chain seq x y z
N TYR A 1 26.60 -37.15 22.84
CA TYR A 1 25.21 -37.12 22.32
C TYR A 1 24.41 -35.90 22.77
N LEU A 2 24.67 -35.28 23.92
CA LEU A 2 23.96 -34.06 24.37
C LEU A 2 24.53 -32.74 23.82
N PHE A 3 25.83 -32.65 23.52
CA PHE A 3 26.44 -31.43 22.94
C PHE A 3 26.05 -31.17 21.47
N THR A 4 25.65 -32.19 20.72
CA THR A 4 25.17 -32.06 19.33
C THR A 4 23.72 -31.60 19.23
N SER A 5 22.93 -31.73 20.31
CA SER A 5 21.52 -31.36 20.33
C SER A 5 21.30 -29.83 20.40
N GLY A 6 22.13 -29.11 21.15
CA GLY A 6 22.03 -27.65 21.31
C GLY A 6 22.30 -26.88 20.01
N ASP A 7 23.29 -27.31 19.23
CA ASP A 7 23.63 -26.69 17.95
C ASP A 7 22.56 -26.93 16.88
N LEU A 8 21.96 -28.12 16.84
CA LEU A 8 20.85 -28.43 15.94
C LEU A 8 19.60 -27.62 16.30
N VAL A 9 19.27 -27.52 17.59
CA VAL A 9 18.13 -26.72 18.09
C VAL A 9 18.36 -25.23 17.79
N ARG A 10 19.55 -24.70 18.06
CA ARG A 10 19.89 -23.31 17.73
C ARG A 10 19.79 -23.04 16.22
N ARG A 11 20.32 -23.94 15.39
CA ARG A 11 20.23 -23.83 13.91
C ARG A 11 18.79 -23.89 13.42
N ALA A 12 17.95 -24.75 14.00
CA ALA A 12 16.54 -24.85 13.68
C ALA A 12 15.77 -23.59 14.11
N LEU A 13 16.07 -23.03 15.28
CA LEU A 13 15.50 -21.77 15.76
C LEU A 13 15.92 -20.58 14.87
N GLU A 14 17.17 -20.55 14.42
CA GLU A 14 17.67 -19.56 13.47
C GLU A 14 16.94 -19.66 12.12
N ALA A 15 16.87 -20.85 11.51
CA ALA A 15 16.19 -21.05 10.23
C ALA A 15 14.68 -20.72 10.30
N ARG A 16 14.02 -21.10 11.40
CA ARG A 16 12.62 -20.76 11.67
C ARG A 16 12.42 -19.23 11.75
N THR A 17 13.34 -18.53 12.40
CA THR A 17 13.28 -17.06 12.53
C THR A 17 13.37 -16.39 11.15
N TYR A 18 14.31 -16.83 10.30
CA TYR A 18 14.43 -16.30 8.94
C TYR A 18 13.20 -16.63 8.08
N PHE A 19 12.67 -17.85 8.17
CA PHE A 19 11.44 -18.22 7.49
C PHE A 19 10.25 -17.35 7.91
N LEU A 20 10.05 -17.14 9.22
CA LEU A 20 8.98 -16.28 9.71
C LEU A 20 9.17 -14.81 9.30
N ALA A 21 10.40 -14.30 9.27
CA ALA A 21 10.68 -12.95 8.78
C ALA A 21 10.31 -12.82 7.29
N GLY A 22 10.66 -13.81 6.47
CA GLY A 22 10.26 -13.86 5.06
C GLY A 22 8.74 -13.92 4.90
N LEU A 23 8.06 -14.73 5.72
CA LEU A 23 6.60 -14.87 5.71
C LEU A 23 5.89 -13.54 6.00
N ILE A 24 6.33 -12.79 7.01
CA ILE A 24 5.78 -11.48 7.35
C ILE A 24 5.96 -10.49 6.18
N LEU A 25 7.14 -10.47 5.56
CA LEU A 25 7.39 -9.62 4.39
C LEU A 25 6.57 -10.05 3.17
N SER A 26 6.25 -11.33 3.04
CA SER A 26 5.35 -11.83 2.00
C SER A 26 3.95 -11.21 2.14
N PHE A 27 3.40 -11.22 3.35
CA PHE A 27 2.10 -10.57 3.61
C PHE A 27 2.15 -9.06 3.37
N ALA A 28 3.24 -8.40 3.76
CA ALA A 28 3.45 -6.99 3.45
C ALA A 28 3.49 -6.75 1.94
N PHE A 29 4.18 -7.59 1.17
CA PHE A 29 4.28 -7.52 -0.29
C PHE A 29 2.95 -7.76 -1.00
N LEU A 30 2.19 -8.78 -0.57
CA LEU A 30 0.86 -9.07 -1.10
C LEU A 30 -0.14 -7.95 -0.80
N THR A 31 0.05 -7.22 0.30
CA THR A 31 -0.74 -6.03 0.63
C THR A 31 -0.28 -4.81 -0.17
N LYS A 32 1.03 -4.64 -0.33
CA LYS A 32 1.64 -3.50 -1.03
C LYS A 32 2.95 -3.90 -1.69
N VAL A 33 2.95 -3.88 -3.03
CA VAL A 33 4.08 -4.35 -3.86
C VAL A 33 5.43 -3.69 -3.52
N VAL A 34 5.43 -2.45 -3.02
CA VAL A 34 6.66 -1.73 -2.64
C VAL A 34 7.37 -2.34 -1.42
N ALA A 35 6.72 -3.20 -0.63
CA ALA A 35 7.39 -3.96 0.43
C ALA A 35 8.42 -4.97 -0.12
N ALA A 36 8.46 -5.19 -1.44
CA ALA A 36 9.57 -5.88 -2.09
C ALA A 36 10.92 -5.23 -1.79
N PHE A 37 10.98 -3.91 -1.58
CA PHE A 37 12.22 -3.22 -1.24
C PHE A 37 12.73 -3.54 0.18
N ASP A 38 11.83 -3.83 1.13
CA ASP A 38 12.22 -4.33 2.45
C ASP A 38 12.80 -5.75 2.33
N PHE A 39 12.15 -6.62 1.55
CA PHE A 39 12.68 -7.95 1.25
C PHE A 39 14.07 -7.89 0.58
N LEU A 40 14.25 -6.98 -0.38
CA LEU A 40 15.56 -6.73 -0.99
C LEU A 40 16.57 -6.23 0.04
N ALA A 41 16.19 -5.33 0.95
CA ALA A 41 17.10 -4.78 1.96
C ALA A 41 17.66 -5.85 2.88
N PHE A 42 16.79 -6.71 3.43
CA PHE A 42 17.23 -7.81 4.28
C PHE A 42 18.02 -8.86 3.51
N SER A 43 17.63 -9.17 2.26
CA SER A 43 18.40 -10.09 1.39
C SER A 43 19.81 -9.56 1.13
N THR A 44 19.93 -8.29 0.73
CA THR A 44 21.21 -7.62 0.48
C THR A 44 22.08 -7.59 1.74
N PHE A 45 21.50 -7.31 2.90
CA PHE A 45 22.23 -7.35 4.18
C PHE A 45 22.77 -8.76 4.51
N LEU A 46 21.96 -9.81 4.32
CA LEU A 46 22.39 -11.19 4.53
C LEU A 46 23.51 -11.61 3.57
N ILE A 47 23.50 -11.10 2.34
CA ILE A 47 24.57 -11.31 1.37
C ILE A 47 25.84 -10.54 1.75
N PHE A 48 25.71 -9.29 2.20
CA PHE A 48 26.87 -8.46 2.52
C PHE A 48 27.60 -8.91 3.78
N THR A 49 26.90 -9.55 4.72
CA THR A 49 27.48 -10.04 5.98
C THR A 49 28.16 -11.42 5.88
N GLN A 50 28.43 -11.91 4.67
CA GLN A 50 29.13 -13.17 4.44
C GLN A 50 30.62 -13.07 4.77
N ASP A 51 31.02 -13.49 5.97
CA ASP A 51 32.41 -13.38 6.41
C ASP A 51 33.28 -14.59 6.05
N LYS A 52 32.80 -15.86 6.12
CA LYS A 52 33.71 -17.03 5.91
C LYS A 52 33.11 -18.31 5.29
N ASN A 53 31.79 -18.58 5.37
CA ASN A 53 31.18 -19.77 4.78
C ASN A 53 29.87 -19.43 4.04
N SER A 54 29.98 -19.10 2.75
CA SER A 54 28.85 -18.68 1.91
C SER A 54 27.73 -19.72 1.88
N LYS A 55 28.08 -21.02 1.83
CA LYS A 55 27.10 -22.12 1.84
C LYS A 55 26.25 -22.13 3.10
N GLU A 56 26.87 -21.93 4.26
CA GLU A 56 26.15 -21.95 5.54
C GLU A 56 25.15 -20.79 5.67
N ILE A 57 25.53 -19.60 5.23
CA ILE A 57 24.63 -18.43 5.25
C ILE A 57 23.48 -18.62 4.25
N ILE A 58 23.77 -19.15 3.06
CA ILE A 58 22.76 -19.45 2.05
C ILE A 58 21.74 -20.44 2.62
N HIS A 59 22.18 -21.59 3.13
CA HIS A 59 21.24 -22.64 3.56
C HIS A 59 20.52 -22.34 4.87
N LYS A 60 21.15 -21.65 5.83
CA LYS A 60 20.55 -21.42 7.16
C LYS A 60 19.80 -20.11 7.29
N LYS A 61 20.11 -19.12 6.45
CA LYS A 61 19.54 -17.77 6.58
C LYS A 61 18.78 -17.36 5.33
N LEU A 62 19.48 -17.27 4.19
CA LEU A 62 18.91 -16.72 2.96
C LEU A 62 17.82 -17.63 2.38
N PHE A 63 18.06 -18.94 2.32
CA PHE A 63 17.10 -19.90 1.76
C PHE A 63 15.81 -19.98 2.57
N PRO A 64 15.82 -20.16 3.91
CA PRO A 64 14.59 -20.11 4.71
C PRO A 64 13.86 -18.78 4.58
N PHE A 65 14.59 -17.65 4.55
CA PHE A 65 14.02 -16.32 4.34
C PHE A 65 13.30 -16.18 2.99
N ILE A 66 13.97 -16.56 1.90
CA ILE A 66 13.38 -16.55 0.55
C ILE A 66 12.18 -17.49 0.47
N LEU A 67 12.28 -18.69 1.06
CA LEU A 67 11.20 -19.66 1.07
C LEU A 67 9.97 -19.11 1.82
N GLY A 68 10.18 -18.48 2.98
CA GLY A 68 9.11 -17.81 3.73
C GLY A 68 8.45 -16.69 2.93
N PHE A 69 9.24 -15.92 2.17
CA PHE A 69 8.71 -14.86 1.30
C PHE A 69 7.91 -15.41 0.10
N ILE A 70 8.45 -16.41 -0.60
CA ILE A 70 7.85 -16.94 -1.82
C ILE A 70 6.59 -17.76 -1.54
N LEU A 71 6.52 -18.48 -0.42
CA LEU A 71 5.44 -19.44 -0.17
C LEU A 71 4.03 -18.81 -0.19
N PRO A 72 3.71 -17.71 0.53
CA PRO A 72 2.38 -17.10 0.43
C PRO A 72 2.09 -16.47 -0.93
N VAL A 73 3.12 -15.94 -1.62
CA VAL A 73 2.98 -15.42 -2.99
C VAL A 73 2.57 -16.54 -3.94
N LEU A 74 3.21 -17.71 -3.84
CA LEU A 74 2.86 -18.88 -4.64
C LEU A 74 1.46 -19.39 -4.30
N ILE A 75 1.10 -19.53 -3.02
CA ILE A 75 -0.25 -19.97 -2.61
C ILE A 75 -1.32 -19.04 -3.19
N THR A 76 -1.13 -17.73 -3.07
CA THR A 76 -2.06 -16.73 -3.61
C THR A 76 -2.14 -16.81 -5.13
N THR A 77 -1.00 -16.92 -5.80
CA THR A 77 -0.94 -17.02 -7.27
C THR A 77 -1.61 -18.30 -7.76
N SER A 78 -1.35 -19.43 -7.10
CA SER A 78 -1.97 -20.73 -7.40
C SER A 78 -3.47 -20.68 -7.21
N TYR A 79 -3.98 -20.00 -6.17
CA TYR A 79 -5.42 -19.81 -5.99
C TYR A 79 -6.06 -19.12 -7.22
N PHE A 80 -5.49 -18.02 -7.71
CA PHE A 80 -6.04 -17.34 -8.89
C PHE A 80 -5.86 -18.14 -10.19
N LEU A 81 -4.78 -18.92 -10.30
CA LEU A 81 -4.56 -19.84 -11.42
C LEU A 81 -5.63 -20.94 -11.47
N LEU A 82 -5.88 -21.61 -10.34
CA LEU A 82 -6.85 -22.70 -10.26
C LEU A 82 -8.30 -22.23 -10.44
N ASN A 83 -8.60 -20.95 -10.14
CA ASN A 83 -9.92 -20.36 -10.33
C ASN A 83 -10.11 -19.67 -11.70
N GLY A 84 -9.16 -19.81 -12.64
CA GLY A 84 -9.27 -19.23 -13.99
C GLY A 84 -9.14 -17.70 -14.06
N ASN A 85 -8.70 -17.05 -12.98
CA ASN A 85 -8.60 -15.58 -12.84
C ASN A 85 -7.14 -15.08 -12.83
N PHE A 86 -6.20 -15.88 -13.34
CA PHE A 86 -4.76 -15.58 -13.27
C PHE A 86 -4.37 -14.30 -14.01
N LYS A 87 -4.96 -14.07 -15.20
CA LYS A 87 -4.63 -12.91 -16.04
C LYS A 87 -5.06 -11.61 -15.37
N GLU A 88 -6.26 -11.60 -14.81
CA GLU A 88 -6.85 -10.50 -14.06
C GLU A 88 -6.03 -10.21 -12.81
N PHE A 89 -5.67 -11.26 -12.06
CA PHE A 89 -4.78 -11.16 -10.90
C PHE A 89 -3.43 -10.55 -11.28
N LEU A 90 -2.74 -11.08 -12.30
CA LEU A 90 -1.44 -10.59 -12.72
C LEU A 90 -1.51 -9.13 -13.19
N ASN A 91 -2.56 -8.78 -13.91
CA ASN A 91 -2.77 -7.42 -14.39
C ASN A 91 -3.00 -6.43 -13.22
N ALA A 92 -3.86 -6.80 -12.27
CA ALA A 92 -4.17 -5.98 -11.10
C ALA A 92 -2.99 -5.87 -10.13
N PHE A 93 -2.28 -6.97 -9.87
CA PHE A 93 -1.25 -7.05 -8.85
C PHE A 93 0.12 -6.55 -9.35
N ILE A 94 0.54 -6.87 -10.58
CA ILE A 94 1.88 -6.54 -11.09
C ILE A 94 1.83 -5.53 -12.23
N LEU A 95 1.15 -5.85 -13.33
CA LEU A 95 1.32 -5.11 -14.59
C LEU A 95 0.85 -3.66 -14.48
N ARG A 96 -0.26 -3.39 -13.78
CA ARG A 96 -0.71 -2.03 -13.52
C ARG A 96 0.24 -1.24 -12.64
N ASN A 97 0.94 -1.88 -11.70
CA ASN A 97 1.96 -1.18 -10.90
C ASN A 97 3.16 -0.78 -11.77
N ILE A 98 3.53 -1.58 -12.78
CA ILE A 98 4.59 -1.24 -13.74
C ILE A 98 4.21 -0.03 -14.59
N SER A 99 3.00 -0.03 -15.18
CA SER A 99 2.54 1.12 -15.97
C SER A 99 2.38 2.38 -15.11
N TYR A 100 1.90 2.20 -13.87
CA TYR A 100 1.80 3.28 -12.88
C TYR A 100 3.15 3.91 -12.55
N VAL A 101 4.20 3.10 -12.40
CA VAL A 101 5.57 3.58 -12.14
C VAL A 101 6.12 4.34 -13.34
N GLY A 102 5.73 3.99 -14.57
CA GLY A 102 6.19 4.73 -15.76
C GLY A 102 5.72 6.17 -15.87
N TYR A 103 4.66 6.54 -15.16
CA TYR A 103 4.16 7.90 -15.17
C TYR A 103 5.23 8.90 -14.70
N GLU A 104 5.53 9.88 -15.56
CA GLU A 104 6.53 10.95 -15.36
C GLU A 104 7.97 10.48 -15.11
N ASN A 105 8.25 9.17 -15.19
CA ASN A 105 9.60 8.59 -15.01
C ASN A 105 10.48 8.69 -16.28
N GLU A 106 10.26 9.70 -17.11
CA GLU A 106 10.93 9.87 -18.42
C GLU A 106 12.21 10.72 -18.31
N PHE A 107 13.30 10.28 -18.96
CA PHE A 107 14.54 11.06 -19.09
C PHE A 107 15.37 10.55 -20.26
N PHE A 108 15.38 11.31 -21.36
CA PHE A 108 15.94 10.93 -22.68
C PHE A 108 15.30 9.70 -23.35
N VAL A 109 14.93 8.68 -22.57
CA VAL A 109 14.24 7.46 -22.96
C VAL A 109 13.06 7.19 -22.01
N PRO A 110 12.06 6.39 -22.45
CA PRO A 110 11.03 5.89 -21.55
C PRO A 110 11.66 5.23 -20.31
N GLN A 111 11.16 5.55 -19.12
CA GLN A 111 11.71 5.07 -17.83
C GLN A 111 13.13 5.54 -17.49
N GLY A 112 13.68 6.54 -18.20
CA GLY A 112 15.05 7.02 -17.98
C GLY A 112 15.37 7.44 -16.55
N LEU A 113 14.43 8.08 -15.84
CA LEU A 113 14.65 8.47 -14.44
C LEU A 113 14.68 7.24 -13.52
N LEU A 114 13.92 6.20 -13.83
CA LEU A 114 13.96 4.95 -13.09
C LEU A 114 15.32 4.27 -13.25
N PHE A 115 15.86 4.21 -14.48
CA PHE A 115 17.21 3.68 -14.71
C PHE A 115 18.28 4.48 -13.97
N LEU A 116 18.19 5.82 -13.98
CA LEU A 116 19.10 6.66 -13.21
C LEU A 116 19.02 6.36 -11.70
N LYS A 117 17.82 6.22 -11.13
CA LYS A 117 17.65 5.86 -9.71
C LYS A 117 18.23 4.48 -9.40
N ILE A 118 18.03 3.50 -10.28
CA ILE A 118 18.59 2.14 -10.13
C ILE A 118 20.12 2.21 -10.16
N PHE A 119 20.68 2.99 -11.07
CA PHE A 119 22.12 3.21 -11.17
C PHE A 119 22.69 3.85 -9.90
N LEU A 120 22.06 4.93 -9.40
CA LEU A 120 22.46 5.60 -8.15
C LEU A 120 22.37 4.67 -6.94
N LEU A 121 21.28 3.88 -6.85
CA LEU A 121 21.15 2.85 -5.82
C LEU A 121 22.26 1.80 -5.93
N GLY A 122 22.59 1.38 -7.16
CA GLY A 122 23.69 0.46 -7.45
C GLY A 122 25.02 0.99 -6.94
N ILE A 123 25.37 2.24 -7.25
CA ILE A 123 26.57 2.91 -6.74
C ILE A 123 26.57 2.91 -5.21
N PHE A 124 25.47 3.29 -4.59
CA PHE A 124 25.35 3.35 -3.13
C PHE A 124 25.56 1.97 -2.49
N LEU A 125 24.91 0.92 -3.00
CA LEU A 125 25.06 -0.44 -2.51
C LEU A 125 26.47 -1.00 -2.76
N SER A 126 27.09 -0.71 -3.91
CA SER A 126 28.48 -1.06 -4.19
C SER A 126 29.44 -0.40 -3.22
N PHE A 127 29.25 0.89 -2.91
CA PHE A 127 30.03 1.60 -1.91
C PHE A 127 29.89 0.95 -0.52
N LEU A 128 28.66 0.65 -0.07
CA LEU A 128 28.43 -0.04 1.20
C LEU A 128 29.07 -1.43 1.23
N TYR A 129 29.01 -2.17 0.12
CA TYR A 129 29.69 -3.47 0.01
C TYR A 129 31.20 -3.31 0.20
N LEU A 130 31.83 -2.34 -0.45
CA LEU A 130 33.28 -2.09 -0.27
C LEU A 130 33.62 -1.69 1.16
N GLN A 131 32.77 -0.90 1.81
CA GLN A 131 32.98 -0.44 3.19
C GLN A 131 32.49 -1.42 4.27
N ARG A 132 31.87 -2.54 3.92
CA ARG A 132 31.22 -3.47 4.86
C ARG A 132 32.12 -4.00 5.98
N LYS A 133 33.45 -4.02 5.78
CA LYS A 133 34.44 -4.43 6.80
C LYS A 133 34.80 -3.31 7.78
N ASN A 134 34.56 -2.06 7.39
CA ASN A 134 34.91 -0.86 8.16
C ASN A 134 33.74 -0.30 8.98
N ILE A 135 32.51 -0.73 8.69
CA ILE A 135 31.30 -0.30 9.40
C ILE A 135 30.72 -1.45 10.23
N SER A 136 30.07 -1.12 11.34
CA SER A 136 29.40 -2.14 12.15
C SER A 136 28.25 -2.81 11.39
N LYS A 137 27.93 -4.06 11.73
CA LYS A 137 26.84 -4.81 11.06
C LYS A 137 25.48 -4.14 11.25
N ASN A 138 25.24 -3.52 12.42
CA ASN A 138 24.02 -2.79 12.69
C ASN A 138 23.90 -1.57 11.77
N VAL A 139 24.98 -0.79 11.66
CA VAL A 139 25.02 0.40 10.78
C VAL A 139 24.88 0.00 9.31
N LEU A 140 25.51 -1.11 8.89
CA LEU A 140 25.37 -1.64 7.53
C LEU A 140 23.90 -1.98 7.20
N LEU A 141 23.20 -2.67 8.11
CA LEU A 141 21.77 -2.96 7.93
C LEU A 141 20.97 -1.67 7.76
N VAL A 142 21.19 -0.69 8.63
CA VAL A 142 20.47 0.58 8.60
C VAL A 142 20.71 1.35 7.31
N PHE A 143 21.96 1.42 6.83
CA PHE A 143 22.26 2.09 5.55
C PHE A 143 21.65 1.38 4.35
N ILE A 144 21.73 0.03 4.28
CA ILE A 144 21.11 -0.74 3.19
C ILE A 144 19.60 -0.51 3.19
N TRP A 145 18.96 -0.67 4.36
CA TRP A 145 17.51 -0.52 4.48
C TRP A 145 17.08 0.91 4.16
N PHE A 146 17.78 1.93 4.69
CA PHE A 146 17.50 3.32 4.39
C PHE A 146 17.63 3.64 2.90
N GLY A 147 18.69 3.18 2.23
CA GLY A 147 18.89 3.41 0.80
C GLY A 147 17.79 2.78 -0.07
N LEU A 148 17.39 1.54 0.24
CA LEU A 148 16.31 0.86 -0.46
C LEU A 148 14.91 1.43 -0.14
N SER A 149 14.66 1.84 1.11
CA SER A 149 13.43 2.57 1.46
C SER A 149 13.36 3.93 0.77
N LEU A 150 14.48 4.66 0.67
CA LEU A 150 14.53 5.93 -0.05
C LEU A 150 14.28 5.70 -1.55
N PHE A 151 14.91 4.68 -2.14
CA PHE A 151 14.59 4.26 -3.51
C PHE A 151 13.11 3.92 -3.68
N SER A 152 12.50 3.20 -2.72
CA SER A 152 11.07 2.86 -2.73
C SER A 152 10.18 4.10 -2.75
N VAL A 153 10.49 5.11 -1.93
CA VAL A 153 9.77 6.40 -1.89
C VAL A 153 9.78 7.08 -3.27
N TYR A 154 10.92 7.05 -3.95
CA TYR A 154 11.09 7.66 -5.28
C TYR A 154 10.85 6.69 -6.43
N PHE A 155 10.35 5.48 -6.17
CA PHE A 155 10.24 4.45 -7.21
C PHE A 155 9.34 4.94 -8.35
N SER A 156 8.18 5.53 -8.01
CA SER A 156 7.39 6.35 -8.93
C SER A 156 7.83 7.82 -8.87
N GLN A 157 7.55 8.61 -9.90
CA GLN A 157 7.78 10.07 -9.84
C GLN A 157 6.69 10.87 -9.13
N ARG A 158 5.70 10.21 -8.56
CA ARG A 158 4.56 10.88 -7.92
C ARG A 158 4.90 11.22 -6.48
N PRO A 159 5.00 12.51 -6.10
CA PRO A 159 5.47 12.91 -4.77
C PRO A 159 4.33 12.89 -3.74
N TYR A 160 3.62 11.76 -3.62
CA TYR A 160 2.58 11.65 -2.60
C TYR A 160 3.19 11.52 -1.21
N THR A 161 2.87 12.44 -0.30
CA THR A 161 3.43 12.50 1.06
C THR A 161 3.32 11.18 1.82
N HIS A 162 2.25 10.40 1.59
CA HIS A 162 2.06 9.11 2.25
C HIS A 162 3.04 8.00 1.80
N TYR A 163 3.81 8.21 0.73
CA TYR A 163 4.90 7.30 0.36
C TYR A 163 6.04 7.32 1.37
N LEU A 164 6.26 8.45 2.04
CA LEU A 164 7.27 8.60 3.08
C LEU A 164 7.06 7.67 4.28
N ILE A 165 5.87 7.10 4.47
CA ILE A 165 5.58 6.12 5.53
C ILE A 165 6.50 4.88 5.41
N VAL A 166 6.85 4.47 4.19
CA VAL A 166 7.74 3.32 3.94
C VAL A 166 9.18 3.60 4.43
N LEU A 167 9.58 4.87 4.46
CA LEU A 167 10.91 5.29 4.93
C LEU A 167 10.99 5.37 6.46
N LEU A 168 9.86 5.43 7.17
CA LEU A 168 9.83 5.70 8.61
C LEU A 168 10.65 4.72 9.46
N PRO A 169 10.58 3.38 9.25
CA PRO A 169 11.35 2.44 10.08
C PRO A 169 12.86 2.66 9.96
N SER A 170 13.39 2.73 8.73
CA SER A 170 14.82 2.92 8.50
C SER A 170 15.29 4.33 8.85
N PHE A 171 14.43 5.35 8.73
CA PHE A 171 14.68 6.70 9.20
C PHE A 171 14.86 6.76 10.72
N CYS A 172 13.98 6.12 11.50
CA CYS A 172 14.11 6.05 12.96
C CYS A 172 15.42 5.36 13.38
N LEU A 173 15.80 4.29 12.68
CA LEU A 173 17.08 3.61 12.93
C LEU A 173 18.29 4.47 12.53
N MET A 174 18.18 5.30 11.48
CA MET A 174 19.22 6.25 11.11
C MET A 174 19.47 7.27 12.23
N ILE A 175 18.40 7.77 12.87
CA ILE A 175 18.52 8.63 14.06
C ILE A 175 19.22 7.89 15.20
N ALA A 176 18.86 6.63 15.44
CA ALA A 176 19.51 5.81 16.47
C ALA A 176 21.01 5.63 16.20
N VAL A 177 21.42 5.41 14.93
CA VAL A 177 22.83 5.36 14.53
C VAL A 177 23.55 6.68 14.83
N ILE A 178 22.95 7.82 14.48
CA ILE A 178 23.54 9.15 14.76
C ILE A 178 23.78 9.32 16.27
N ILE A 179 22.85 8.89 17.11
CA ILE A 179 22.96 9.03 18.56
C ILE A 179 23.99 8.04 19.13
N ALA A 180 23.89 6.75 18.78
CA ALA A 180 24.61 5.67 19.44
C ALA A 180 26.00 5.37 18.86
N GLU A 181 26.19 5.50 17.54
CA GLU A 181 27.38 4.97 16.83
C GLU A 181 28.38 6.09 16.55
N LYS A 182 29.29 6.34 17.50
CA LYS A 182 30.24 7.49 17.45
C LYS A 182 31.09 7.52 16.18
N LYS A 183 31.50 6.35 15.66
CA LYS A 183 32.41 6.24 14.51
C LYS A 183 31.68 6.58 13.19
N GLU A 184 30.45 6.12 13.02
CA GLU A 184 29.68 6.29 11.78
C GLU A 184 28.72 7.50 11.83
N ARG A 185 28.59 8.16 12.99
CA ARG A 185 27.70 9.32 13.23
C ARG A 185 27.76 10.38 12.14
N VAL A 186 28.97 10.81 11.75
CA VAL A 186 29.13 11.91 10.78
C VAL A 186 28.59 11.50 9.41
N ILE A 187 28.90 10.29 8.94
CA ILE A 187 28.41 9.77 7.67
C ILE A 187 26.89 9.59 7.71
N ALA A 188 26.35 9.07 8.82
CA ALA A 188 24.91 8.91 9.01
C ALA A 188 24.18 10.27 8.99
N LEU A 189 24.74 11.29 9.67
CA LEU A 189 24.19 12.65 9.67
C LEU A 189 24.20 13.27 8.27
N ILE A 190 25.33 13.18 7.55
CA ILE A 190 25.42 13.70 6.17
C ILE A 190 24.40 13.01 5.27
N THR A 191 24.33 11.68 5.33
CA THR A 191 23.38 10.89 4.54
C THR A 191 21.93 11.30 4.85
N LEU A 192 21.60 11.47 6.13
CA LEU A 192 20.27 11.89 6.56
C LEU A 192 19.93 13.31 6.07
N VAL A 193 20.86 14.27 6.21
CA VAL A 193 20.65 15.65 5.77
C VAL A 193 20.46 15.73 4.26
N LEU A 194 21.28 15.02 3.48
CA LEU A 194 21.11 14.95 2.03
C LEU A 194 19.75 14.36 1.65
N ALA A 195 19.34 13.27 2.30
CA ALA A 195 18.03 12.67 2.06
C ALA A 195 16.89 13.65 2.39
N LEU A 196 16.98 14.39 3.51
CA LEU A 196 15.99 15.39 3.91
C LEU A 196 15.91 16.56 2.92
N ILE A 197 17.05 17.01 2.38
CA ILE A 197 17.07 18.04 1.34
C ILE A 197 16.32 17.56 0.09
N ILE A 198 16.61 16.35 -0.38
CA ILE A 198 15.94 15.75 -1.55
C ILE A 198 14.43 15.62 -1.27
N ILE A 199 14.05 15.07 -0.10
CA ILE A 199 12.64 14.95 0.31
C ILE A 199 11.93 16.29 0.31
N ARG A 200 12.56 17.33 0.86
CA ARG A 200 11.98 18.68 0.92
C ARG A 200 11.79 19.30 -0.46
N GLN A 201 12.68 19.01 -1.41
CA GLN A 201 12.59 19.50 -2.78
C GLN A 201 11.51 18.78 -3.60
N THR A 202 11.29 17.49 -3.35
CA THR A 202 10.32 16.70 -4.13
C THR A 202 8.91 16.69 -3.53
N PHE A 203 8.78 16.63 -2.20
CA PHE A 203 7.48 16.47 -1.53
C PHE A 203 6.95 17.78 -0.97
N ILE A 204 5.65 18.01 -1.18
CA ILE A 204 4.91 19.07 -0.50
C ILE A 204 4.46 18.52 0.86
N LEU A 205 5.17 18.92 1.93
CA LEU A 205 4.86 18.48 3.28
C LEU A 205 3.80 19.40 3.91
N LYS A 206 2.54 18.96 3.91
CA LYS A 206 1.42 19.69 4.52
C LYS A 206 1.20 19.25 5.96
N PHE A 207 1.86 19.92 6.91
CA PHE A 207 1.68 19.65 8.34
C PHE A 207 0.53 20.44 9.00
N GLU A 208 -0.16 21.28 8.22
CA GLU A 208 -1.24 22.17 8.69
C GLU A 208 -2.39 21.43 9.41
N LYS A 209 -2.61 20.15 9.09
CA LYS A 209 -3.69 19.36 9.68
C LYS A 209 -3.29 18.53 10.91
N VAL A 210 -2.01 18.48 11.31
CA VAL A 210 -1.57 17.62 12.43
C VAL A 210 -2.20 18.07 13.75
N ILE A 211 -2.03 19.35 14.13
CA ILE A 211 -2.61 19.88 15.38
C ILE A 211 -4.15 19.93 15.28
N PRO A 212 -4.76 20.44 14.19
CA PRO A 212 -6.21 20.40 14.04
C PRO A 212 -6.82 19.01 14.09
N TYR A 213 -6.13 17.97 13.62
CA TYR A 213 -6.61 16.58 13.71
C TYR A 213 -6.86 16.15 15.15
N TYR A 214 -5.86 16.31 16.02
CA TYR A 214 -6.01 15.95 17.43
C TYR A 214 -6.95 16.89 18.16
N SER A 215 -6.92 18.18 17.83
CA SER A 215 -7.85 19.17 18.41
C SER A 215 -9.30 18.85 18.04
N ASN A 216 -9.56 18.39 16.82
CA ASN A 216 -10.88 17.95 16.36
C ASN A 216 -11.38 16.75 17.17
N LEU A 217 -10.52 15.76 17.43
CA LEU A 217 -10.83 14.59 18.25
C LEU A 217 -11.15 14.98 19.70
N VAL A 218 -10.27 15.77 20.33
CA VAL A 218 -10.48 16.21 21.73
C VAL A 218 -11.77 17.02 21.86
N ALA A 219 -12.03 17.94 20.94
CA ALA A 219 -13.27 18.72 20.95
C ALA A 219 -14.52 17.84 20.82
N PHE A 220 -14.48 16.80 19.98
CA PHE A 220 -15.57 15.84 19.84
C PHE A 220 -15.76 15.00 21.11
N CYS A 221 -14.69 14.48 21.70
CA CYS A 221 -14.76 13.70 22.95
C CYS A 221 -15.19 14.52 24.18
N MET A 222 -15.09 15.84 24.12
CA MET A 222 -15.55 16.77 25.16
C MET A 222 -16.96 17.32 24.88
N ASP A 223 -17.71 16.73 23.94
CA ASP A 223 -19.04 17.18 23.50
C ASP A 223 -19.07 18.64 23.00
N LYS A 224 -17.92 19.19 22.59
CA LYS A 224 -17.80 20.55 22.02
C LYS A 224 -18.02 20.59 20.51
N LYS A 225 -18.20 19.43 19.87
CA LYS A 225 -18.55 19.27 18.46
C LYS A 225 -19.58 18.17 18.33
N ASP A 226 -20.60 18.40 17.51
CA ASP A 226 -21.51 17.36 17.09
C ASP A 226 -20.85 16.40 16.07
N VAL A 227 -21.53 15.28 15.80
CA VAL A 227 -21.06 14.22 14.90
C VAL A 227 -20.83 14.74 13.48
N ASN A 228 -21.71 15.59 12.94
CA ASN A 228 -21.54 16.13 11.58
C ASN A 228 -20.33 17.05 11.52
N SER A 229 -20.18 17.96 12.49
CA SER A 229 -19.02 18.85 12.59
C SER A 229 -17.69 18.09 12.73
N TYR A 230 -17.67 17.00 13.49
CA TYR A 230 -16.51 16.14 13.62
C TYR A 230 -16.17 15.42 12.30
N GLN A 231 -17.18 14.88 11.62
CA GLN A 231 -17.03 14.17 10.35
C GLN A 231 -16.57 15.09 9.21
N SER A 232 -17.15 16.29 9.11
CA SER A 232 -16.82 17.28 8.07
C SER A 232 -15.36 17.77 8.10
N PHE A 233 -14.65 17.57 9.21
CA PHE A 233 -13.21 17.85 9.31
C PHE A 233 -12.37 17.01 8.34
N PHE A 234 -12.72 15.73 8.18
CA PHE A 234 -11.98 14.79 7.34
C PHE A 234 -12.29 15.01 5.86
N ASP A 235 -13.58 15.10 5.53
CA ASP A 235 -14.09 15.49 4.22
C ASP A 235 -15.48 16.11 4.41
N LYS A 236 -15.79 17.20 3.71
CA LYS A 236 -17.10 17.86 3.78
C LYS A 236 -18.24 16.93 3.36
N ARG A 237 -17.94 15.88 2.58
CA ARG A 237 -18.88 14.87 2.10
C ARG A 237 -19.14 13.74 3.11
N THR A 238 -18.30 13.61 4.15
CA THR A 238 -18.42 12.50 5.10
C THR A 238 -19.81 12.43 5.77
N PRO A 239 -20.44 13.52 6.23
CA PRO A 239 -21.79 13.45 6.79
C PRO A 239 -22.83 12.88 5.83
N ARG A 240 -22.81 13.30 4.56
CA ARG A 240 -23.68 12.75 3.50
C ARG A 240 -23.50 11.24 3.38
N ASP A 241 -22.26 10.76 3.39
CA ASP A 241 -21.98 9.33 3.24
C ASP A 241 -22.53 8.51 4.42
N TYR A 242 -22.50 9.04 5.64
CA TYR A 242 -23.13 8.41 6.81
C TYR A 242 -24.67 8.42 6.70
N LEU A 243 -25.27 9.52 6.24
CA LEU A 243 -26.71 9.61 6.01
C LEU A 243 -27.19 8.64 4.94
N LEU A 244 -26.49 8.58 3.80
CA LEU A 244 -26.74 7.62 2.73
C LEU A 244 -26.61 6.19 3.24
N ALA A 245 -25.53 5.88 3.96
CA ALA A 245 -25.32 4.55 4.49
C ALA A 245 -26.42 4.13 5.47
N ASN A 246 -26.87 5.04 6.34
CA ASN A 246 -27.97 4.78 7.25
C ASN A 246 -29.28 4.55 6.52
N TYR A 247 -29.61 5.41 5.53
CA TYR A 247 -30.79 5.24 4.68
C TYR A 247 -30.81 3.87 4.02
N ILE A 248 -29.72 3.50 3.32
CA ILE A 248 -29.60 2.18 2.68
C ILE A 248 -29.81 1.07 3.70
N ARG A 249 -29.14 1.15 4.85
CA ARG A 249 -29.19 0.09 5.87
C ARG A 249 -30.60 -0.14 6.40
N ILE A 250 -31.40 0.92 6.61
CA ILE A 250 -32.76 0.80 7.16
C ILE A 250 -33.82 0.46 6.10
N THR A 251 -33.58 0.77 4.82
CA THR A 251 -34.56 0.53 3.75
C THR A 251 -34.26 -0.68 2.87
N THR A 252 -33.19 -1.42 3.14
CA THR A 252 -32.79 -2.61 2.36
C THR A 252 -32.44 -3.79 3.24
N SER A 253 -32.54 -5.00 2.71
CA SER A 253 -32.01 -6.23 3.30
C SER A 253 -30.51 -6.38 2.98
N LYS A 254 -29.78 -7.25 3.72
CA LYS A 254 -28.34 -7.46 3.46
C LYS A 254 -28.04 -8.02 2.06
N ASP A 255 -28.99 -8.75 1.49
CA ASP A 255 -28.90 -9.37 0.17
C ASP A 255 -29.40 -8.46 -0.97
N ASP A 256 -29.97 -7.29 -0.65
CA ASP A 256 -30.41 -6.33 -1.67
C ASP A 256 -29.17 -5.71 -2.35
N GLY A 257 -29.11 -5.84 -3.68
CA GLY A 257 -28.07 -5.21 -4.48
C GLY A 257 -28.17 -3.68 -4.45
N VAL A 258 -27.04 -3.00 -4.27
CA VAL A 258 -26.94 -1.54 -4.35
C VAL A 258 -25.81 -1.18 -5.31
N LEU A 259 -26.08 -0.24 -6.21
CA LEU A 259 -25.08 0.37 -7.06
C LEU A 259 -24.89 1.83 -6.66
N ILE A 260 -23.64 2.22 -6.38
CA ILE A 260 -23.27 3.60 -6.13
C ILE A 260 -22.44 4.11 -7.30
N TRP A 261 -23.01 5.00 -8.09
CA TRP A 261 -22.29 5.76 -9.10
C TRP A 261 -21.57 6.94 -8.43
N GLY A 262 -20.41 6.63 -7.86
CA GLY A 262 -19.63 7.53 -7.01
C GLY A 262 -18.24 7.01 -6.70
N ASN A 263 -17.41 7.84 -6.07
CA ASN A 263 -16.09 7.43 -5.56
C ASN A 263 -16.11 7.16 -4.04
N ASN A 264 -17.30 6.97 -3.47
CA ASN A 264 -17.56 6.86 -2.03
C ASN A 264 -17.71 5.38 -1.62
N ALA A 265 -16.69 4.55 -1.90
CA ALA A 265 -16.71 3.11 -1.58
C ALA A 265 -16.99 2.81 -0.10
N GLN A 266 -16.65 3.73 0.80
CA GLN A 266 -16.95 3.63 2.23
C GLN A 266 -18.43 3.45 2.53
N VAL A 267 -19.34 3.93 1.67
CA VAL A 267 -20.79 3.80 1.88
C VAL A 267 -21.22 2.33 1.86
N TYR A 268 -20.61 1.48 1.02
CA TYR A 268 -20.86 0.04 1.05
C TYR A 268 -20.52 -0.58 2.41
N LYS A 269 -19.37 -0.21 2.98
CA LYS A 269 -18.95 -0.72 4.29
C LYS A 269 -19.84 -0.21 5.41
N LEU A 270 -20.20 1.07 5.40
CA LEU A 270 -21.04 1.70 6.42
C LEU A 270 -22.51 1.21 6.38
N SER A 271 -23.02 0.88 5.19
CA SER A 271 -24.37 0.34 4.99
C SER A 271 -24.45 -1.17 5.14
N GLU A 272 -23.31 -1.86 5.24
CA GLU A 272 -23.20 -3.32 5.20
C GLU A 272 -23.81 -3.91 3.93
N ARG A 273 -23.49 -3.33 2.77
CA ARG A 273 -23.91 -3.82 1.45
C ARG A 273 -22.73 -4.21 0.60
N THR A 274 -22.91 -5.30 -0.15
CA THR A 274 -21.95 -5.75 -1.14
C THR A 274 -22.25 -5.06 -2.47
N PRO A 275 -21.25 -4.52 -3.19
CA PRO A 275 -21.47 -4.00 -4.53
C PRO A 275 -21.94 -5.12 -5.47
N ILE A 276 -22.82 -4.80 -6.42
CA ILE A 276 -23.35 -5.78 -7.39
C ILE A 276 -22.30 -6.31 -8.39
N PHE A 277 -21.12 -5.71 -8.40
CA PHE A 277 -19.99 -6.08 -9.25
C PHE A 277 -18.68 -5.62 -8.60
N ARG A 278 -17.54 -6.02 -9.18
CA ARG A 278 -16.22 -5.88 -8.54
C ARG A 278 -15.71 -4.45 -8.32
N TYR A 279 -16.28 -3.44 -8.98
CA TYR A 279 -15.82 -2.06 -8.85
C TYR A 279 -16.67 -1.27 -7.85
N THR A 280 -16.04 -0.83 -6.76
CA THR A 280 -16.68 -0.07 -5.67
C THR A 280 -16.64 1.45 -5.86
N VAL A 281 -15.98 1.92 -6.92
CA VAL A 281 -15.78 3.34 -7.25
C VAL A 281 -15.90 3.55 -8.76
N ALA A 282 -16.57 4.62 -9.16
CA ALA A 282 -16.88 4.91 -10.55
C ALA A 282 -15.64 5.16 -11.42
N TYR A 283 -14.56 5.74 -10.88
CA TYR A 283 -13.34 5.91 -11.66
C TYR A 283 -12.71 4.56 -12.08
N HIS A 284 -12.89 3.48 -11.32
CA HIS A 284 -12.47 2.15 -11.78
C HIS A 284 -13.35 1.68 -12.94
N THR A 285 -14.66 1.80 -12.82
CA THR A 285 -15.59 1.48 -13.91
C THR A 285 -15.25 2.23 -15.22
N LEU A 286 -14.83 3.49 -15.11
CA LEU A 286 -14.47 4.33 -16.26
C LEU A 286 -13.08 4.04 -16.85
N THR A 287 -12.13 3.55 -16.04
CA THR A 287 -10.72 3.39 -16.45
C THR A 287 -10.34 1.94 -16.76
N PHE A 288 -11.13 0.96 -16.34
CA PHE A 288 -10.91 -0.43 -16.70
C PHE A 288 -11.56 -0.74 -18.07
N PRO A 289 -10.85 -1.45 -18.96
CA PRO A 289 -11.46 -1.98 -20.17
C PRO A 289 -12.70 -2.79 -19.81
N ASN A 290 -13.81 -2.56 -20.52
CA ASN A 290 -15.11 -3.20 -20.31
C ASN A 290 -15.84 -2.85 -19.00
N GLY A 291 -15.35 -1.88 -18.20
CA GLY A 291 -15.96 -1.59 -16.89
C GLY A 291 -17.42 -1.15 -16.98
N ILE A 292 -17.79 -0.37 -18.01
CA ILE A 292 -19.18 0.03 -18.27
C ILE A 292 -20.03 -1.18 -18.68
N GLN A 293 -19.53 -2.04 -19.57
CA GLN A 293 -20.23 -3.25 -20.03
C GLN A 293 -20.45 -4.24 -18.87
N GLU A 294 -19.46 -4.39 -17.98
CA GLU A 294 -19.59 -5.20 -16.76
C GLU A 294 -20.64 -4.63 -15.80
N MET A 295 -20.68 -3.31 -15.63
CA MET A 295 -21.68 -2.63 -14.81
C MET A 295 -23.09 -2.83 -15.39
N GLU A 296 -23.26 -2.65 -16.69
CA GLU A 296 -24.52 -2.87 -17.39
C GLU A 296 -25.01 -4.32 -17.22
N SER A 297 -24.14 -5.29 -17.51
CA SER A 297 -24.43 -6.71 -17.33
C SER A 297 -24.83 -7.06 -15.88
N ALA A 298 -24.17 -6.44 -14.90
CA ALA A 298 -24.49 -6.63 -13.49
C ALA A 298 -25.85 -6.01 -13.11
N ILE A 299 -26.19 -4.82 -13.63
CA ILE A 299 -27.50 -4.19 -13.41
C ILE A 299 -28.62 -5.05 -14.00
N GLU A 300 -28.43 -5.59 -15.21
CA GLU A 300 -29.42 -6.44 -15.88
C GLU A 300 -29.66 -7.76 -15.13
N LYS A 301 -28.56 -8.38 -14.66
CA LYS A 301 -28.59 -9.68 -13.97
C LYS A 301 -29.07 -9.56 -12.54
N GLU A 302 -28.45 -8.70 -11.74
CA GLU A 302 -28.69 -8.59 -10.29
C GLU A 302 -29.89 -7.68 -9.99
N LYS A 303 -30.24 -6.77 -10.90
CA LYS A 303 -31.36 -5.82 -10.78
C LYS A 303 -31.37 -5.13 -9.40
N PRO A 304 -30.32 -4.34 -9.08
CA PRO A 304 -30.14 -3.74 -7.76
C PRO A 304 -31.40 -3.01 -7.33
N LYS A 305 -31.69 -3.04 -6.02
CA LYS A 305 -32.79 -2.28 -5.46
C LYS A 305 -32.57 -0.79 -5.63
N TYR A 306 -31.33 -0.33 -5.41
CA TYR A 306 -30.95 1.07 -5.55
C TYR A 306 -29.82 1.31 -6.54
N ILE A 307 -29.99 2.36 -7.34
CA ILE A 307 -28.91 3.04 -8.07
C ILE A 307 -28.78 4.45 -7.49
N ILE A 308 -27.62 4.75 -6.91
CA ILE A 308 -27.35 6.01 -6.20
C ILE A 308 -26.38 6.83 -7.03
N LEU A 309 -26.82 8.00 -7.48
CA LEU A 309 -26.01 8.93 -8.26
C LEU A 309 -25.41 9.98 -7.34
N MET A 310 -24.07 10.02 -7.27
CA MET A 310 -23.36 11.03 -6.50
C MET A 310 -23.20 12.32 -7.31
N PRO A 311 -23.32 13.51 -6.68
CA PRO A 311 -23.32 14.79 -7.41
C PRO A 311 -21.98 15.15 -8.04
N ASP A 312 -20.88 14.57 -7.58
CA ASP A 312 -19.52 14.85 -8.05
C ASP A 312 -19.08 13.95 -9.23
N MET A 313 -20.01 13.22 -9.86
CA MET A 313 -19.71 12.27 -10.94
C MET A 313 -20.23 12.75 -12.30
N PRO A 314 -19.63 12.26 -13.41
CA PRO A 314 -20.22 12.39 -14.73
C PRO A 314 -21.64 11.82 -14.79
N ILE A 315 -22.39 12.22 -15.82
CA ILE A 315 -23.73 11.69 -16.10
C ILE A 315 -23.69 10.16 -16.09
N PHE A 316 -24.67 9.55 -15.44
CA PHE A 316 -24.80 8.11 -15.41
C PHE A 316 -25.00 7.58 -16.86
N PRO A 317 -24.18 6.63 -17.32
CA PRO A 317 -24.10 6.32 -18.74
C PRO A 317 -25.19 5.36 -19.26
N LEU A 318 -26.07 4.85 -18.39
CA LEU A 318 -27.08 3.86 -18.72
C LEU A 318 -28.50 4.37 -18.51
N SER A 319 -29.46 3.76 -19.21
CA SER A 319 -30.88 4.07 -19.05
C SER A 319 -31.40 3.71 -17.66
N LEU A 320 -32.13 4.62 -17.04
CA LEU A 320 -32.82 4.42 -15.76
C LEU A 320 -34.32 4.16 -15.94
N SER A 321 -34.77 3.75 -17.12
CA SER A 321 -36.19 3.51 -17.43
C SER A 321 -36.90 2.53 -16.49
N ASN A 322 -36.19 1.54 -15.95
CA ASN A 322 -36.71 0.57 -14.98
C ASN A 322 -36.57 1.03 -13.52
N TYR A 323 -36.25 2.31 -13.31
CA TYR A 323 -36.03 2.89 -12.00
C TYR A 323 -36.77 4.23 -11.88
N SER A 324 -37.23 4.53 -10.67
CA SER A 324 -37.88 5.81 -10.34
C SER A 324 -37.09 6.51 -9.25
N GLU A 325 -37.04 7.84 -9.30
CA GLU A 325 -36.42 8.61 -8.24
C GLU A 325 -37.20 8.43 -6.93
N LYS A 326 -36.53 7.96 -5.89
CA LYS A 326 -37.14 7.66 -4.59
C LYS A 326 -36.86 8.73 -3.55
N ALA A 327 -35.63 9.24 -3.52
CA ALA A 327 -35.17 10.17 -2.50
C ALA A 327 -33.96 10.97 -2.97
N ARG A 328 -33.71 12.11 -2.30
CA ARG A 328 -32.48 12.90 -2.43
C ARG A 328 -31.87 13.14 -1.05
N ILE A 329 -30.57 12.92 -0.93
CA ILE A 329 -29.80 13.15 0.31
C ILE A 329 -28.57 13.98 -0.04
N GLU A 330 -28.52 15.26 0.37
CA GLU A 330 -27.37 16.15 0.18
C GLU A 330 -26.83 16.11 -1.28
N ASN A 331 -27.76 16.27 -2.23
CA ASN A 331 -27.56 16.22 -3.69
C ASN A 331 -27.23 14.85 -4.30
N ALA A 332 -27.11 13.78 -3.50
CA ALA A 332 -27.13 12.43 -4.04
C ALA A 332 -28.57 12.01 -4.37
N ILE A 333 -28.78 11.45 -5.56
CA ILE A 333 -30.10 11.03 -6.05
C ILE A 333 -30.19 9.51 -5.94
N ILE A 334 -31.23 9.02 -5.27
CA ILE A 334 -31.47 7.59 -5.09
C ILE A 334 -32.59 7.16 -6.00
N TYR A 335 -32.29 6.28 -6.94
CA TYR A 335 -33.23 5.62 -7.81
C TYR A 335 -33.58 4.24 -7.25
N GLU A 336 -34.88 3.94 -7.16
CA GLU A 336 -35.40 2.63 -6.74
C GLU A 336 -35.99 1.90 -7.95
N LYS A 337 -35.70 0.61 -8.03
CA LYS A 337 -36.22 -0.27 -9.08
C LYS A 337 -37.76 -0.26 -9.08
N ILE A 338 -38.35 -0.06 -10.26
CA ILE A 338 -39.80 -0.19 -10.49
C ILE A 338 -40.13 -1.68 -10.54
N LEU A 339 -41.14 -2.11 -9.76
CA LEU A 339 -41.57 -3.51 -9.66
C LEU A 339 -42.12 -4.05 -10.98
#